data_AF-A0A9E3X031-F1
#
_entry.id   AF-A0A9E3X031-F1
#
_cell.length_a   1.000
_cell.length_b   1.000
_cell.length_c   1.000
_cell.angle_alpha   90.00
_cell.angle_beta   90.00
_cell.angle_gamma   90.00
#
_symmetry.space_group_name_H-M   'P 1'
#
loop_
_entity.id
_entity.type
_entity.pdbx_description
1 polymer ?
#
loop_
_entity_poly.entity_id
_entity_poly.type
_entity_poly.pdbx_seq_one_letter_code
_entity_poly.pdbx_strand_id
1 'polypeptide(L)'
;ACIPEEHYTVMREALVAQGETLVEQGRFFLYHAQKYIIETKIFTDAYSFAHGKQQLAGYLISEGIDEGFLVVFTQKHTAQDTLFFDENINGKRIRTYLIRTNFDRPSRRSLDKPTEQ
;
A
#
# COMPACT_ATOMS: atom_id res chain seq x y z
N ALA A 1 4.09 -14.93 25.28
CA ALA A 1 5.13 -13.90 25.50
C ALA A 1 5.48 -13.30 24.16
N CYS A 2 5.64 -11.98 24.07
CA CYS A 2 6.08 -11.31 22.84
C CYS A 2 7.58 -11.52 22.68
N ILE A 3 8.04 -12.00 21.53
CA ILE A 3 9.47 -12.21 21.22
C ILE A 3 9.96 -10.96 20.47
N PRO A 4 10.78 -10.10 21.09
CA PRO A 4 11.16 -8.81 20.50
C PRO A 4 11.91 -8.92 19.18
N GLU A 5 12.67 -10.00 18.99
CA GLU A 5 13.45 -10.28 17.77
C GLU A 5 12.56 -10.63 16.56
N GLU A 6 11.33 -11.10 16.81
CA GLU A 6 10.31 -11.35 15.77
C GLU A 6 9.32 -10.19 15.64
N HIS A 7 9.48 -9.14 16.45
CA HIS A 7 8.67 -7.94 16.33
C HIS A 7 9.14 -7.18 15.09
N TYR A 8 8.23 -7.03 14.13
CA TYR A 8 8.39 -6.28 12.87
C TYR A 8 9.02 -4.88 13.02
N THR A 9 9.07 -4.34 14.24
CA THR A 9 9.75 -3.09 14.59
C THR A 9 11.28 -3.17 14.55
N VAL A 10 11.89 -4.32 14.89
CA VAL A 10 13.37 -4.47 14.95
C VAL A 10 13.97 -4.66 13.54
N MET A 11 13.26 -5.37 12.66
CA MET A 11 13.66 -5.56 11.26
C MET A 11 13.18 -4.43 10.34
N ARG A 12 12.41 -3.47 10.87
CA ARG A 12 11.71 -2.44 10.09
C ARG A 12 12.68 -1.66 9.21
N GLU A 13 13.77 -1.16 9.77
CA GLU A 13 14.69 -0.29 9.05
C GLU A 13 15.44 -1.04 7.95
N ALA A 14 15.91 -2.27 8.24
CA ALA A 14 16.58 -3.11 7.25
C ALA A 14 15.65 -3.53 6.10
N LEU A 15 14.41 -3.93 6.42
CA LEU A 15 13.41 -4.30 5.42
C LEU A 15 12.92 -3.08 4.62
N VAL A 16 12.81 -1.91 5.24
CA VAL A 16 12.50 -0.65 4.55
C VAL A 16 13.63 -0.26 3.61
N ALA A 17 14.89 -0.29 4.03
CA ALA A 17 16.03 0.04 3.18
C ALA A 17 16.17 -0.93 1.99
N GLN A 18 15.93 -2.23 2.23
CA GLN A 18 15.90 -3.23 1.16
C GLN A 18 14.72 -3.00 0.21
N GLY A 19 13.54 -2.65 0.75
CA GLY A 19 12.37 -2.27 -0.03
C GLY A 19 12.60 -1.02 -0.87
N GLU A 20 13.23 0.02 -0.31
CA GLU A 20 13.60 1.26 -1.00
C GLU A 20 14.55 0.97 -2.17
N THR A 21 15.59 0.16 -1.93
CA THR A 21 16.53 -0.24 -3.00
C THR A 21 15.83 -0.99 -4.14
N LEU A 22 14.90 -1.89 -3.82
CA LEU A 22 14.14 -2.64 -4.83
C LEU A 22 13.07 -1.79 -5.53
N VAL A 23 12.50 -0.80 -4.84
CA VAL A 23 11.59 0.20 -5.42
C VAL A 23 12.34 1.10 -6.40
N GLU A 24 13.55 1.55 -6.03
CA GLU A 24 14.43 2.36 -6.87
C GLU A 24 14.93 1.58 -8.11
N GLN A 25 15.15 0.27 -7.98
CA GLN A 25 15.53 -0.61 -9.09
C GLN A 25 14.32 -1.11 -9.92
N GLY A 26 13.11 -1.00 -9.38
CA GLY A 26 11.85 -1.26 -10.07
C GLY A 26 10.83 -2.02 -9.20
N ARG A 27 9.94 -1.28 -8.52
CA ARG A 27 8.57 -1.62 -8.01
C ARG A 27 8.17 -3.09 -7.72
N PHE A 28 9.07 -3.97 -7.30
CA PHE A 28 8.73 -5.30 -6.80
C PHE A 28 9.49 -5.63 -5.53
N PHE A 29 8.96 -6.53 -4.72
CA PHE A 29 9.65 -7.06 -3.55
C PHE A 29 9.57 -8.59 -3.58
N LEU A 30 10.60 -9.22 -3.03
CA LEU A 30 10.71 -10.67 -2.90
C LEU A 30 10.36 -11.06 -1.46
N TYR A 31 9.39 -11.96 -1.29
CA TYR A 31 9.01 -12.49 0.02
C TYR A 31 8.81 -13.99 -0.08
N HIS A 32 9.51 -14.77 0.76
CA HIS A 32 9.58 -16.25 0.68
C HIS A 32 9.85 -16.80 -0.74
N ALA A 33 10.80 -16.19 -1.47
CA ALA A 33 11.13 -16.53 -2.87
C ALA A 33 9.98 -16.32 -3.88
N GLN A 34 8.87 -15.73 -3.47
CA GLN A 34 7.80 -15.28 -4.37
C GLN A 34 7.99 -13.80 -4.69
N LYS A 35 7.86 -13.46 -5.98
CA LYS A 35 7.91 -12.08 -6.47
C LYS A 35 6.53 -11.45 -6.41
N TYR A 36 6.45 -10.27 -5.82
CA TYR A 36 5.23 -9.47 -5.72
C TYR A 36 5.46 -8.11 -6.35
N ILE A 37 4.49 -7.65 -7.16
CA ILE A 37 4.49 -6.30 -7.72
C ILE A 37 3.41 -5.49 -7.00
N ILE A 38 3.84 -4.43 -6.30
CA ILE A 38 2.96 -3.41 -5.73
C ILE A 38 3.18 -2.11 -6.51
N GLU A 39 2.09 -1.53 -6.98
CA GLU A 39 2.05 -0.17 -7.51
C GLU A 39 1.35 0.75 -6.52
N THR A 40 1.95 1.89 -6.19
CA THR A 40 1.32 2.91 -5.35
C THR A 40 0.94 4.15 -6.16
N LYS A 41 -0.29 4.67 -5.99
CA LYS A 41 -0.74 5.91 -6.65
C LYS A 41 -1.44 6.86 -5.67
N ILE A 42 -1.35 8.15 -5.93
CA ILE A 42 -2.28 9.14 -5.38
C ILE A 42 -3.44 9.27 -6.36
N PHE A 43 -4.68 9.15 -5.89
CA PHE A 43 -5.86 9.30 -6.73
C PHE A 43 -6.04 10.77 -7.13
N THR A 44 -5.88 11.08 -8.42
CA THR A 44 -6.20 12.39 -9.01
C THR A 44 -7.55 12.34 -9.70
N ASP A 45 -7.71 11.39 -10.63
CA ASP A 45 -8.85 11.23 -11.52
C ASP A 45 -8.98 9.78 -11.99
N ALA A 46 -10.14 9.47 -12.57
CA ALA A 46 -10.48 8.13 -13.03
C ALA A 46 -9.60 7.65 -14.19
N TYR A 47 -9.12 8.55 -15.05
CA TYR A 47 -8.28 8.21 -16.19
C TYR A 47 -6.91 7.72 -15.71
N SER A 48 -6.27 8.47 -14.82
CA SER A 48 -4.98 8.13 -14.21
C SER A 48 -5.06 6.83 -13.40
N PHE A 49 -6.18 6.60 -12.72
CA PHE A 49 -6.44 5.34 -12.01
C PHE A 49 -6.58 4.14 -12.96
N ALA A 50 -7.37 4.28 -14.03
CA ALA A 50 -7.51 3.24 -15.05
C ALA A 50 -6.18 2.95 -15.77
N HIS A 51 -5.43 3.99 -16.11
CA HIS A 51 -4.10 3.87 -16.72
C HIS A 51 -3.11 3.17 -15.77
N GLY A 52 -3.13 3.49 -14.47
CA GLY A 52 -2.32 2.82 -13.46
C GLY A 52 -2.58 1.31 -13.39
N LYS A 53 -3.85 0.90 -13.48
CA LYS A 53 -4.22 -0.53 -13.57
C LYS A 53 -3.67 -1.21 -14.82
N GLN A 54 -3.77 -0.56 -15.98
CA GLN A 54 -3.23 -1.10 -17.24
C GLN A 54 -1.71 -1.23 -17.20
N GLN A 55 -1.02 -0.23 -16.63
CA GLN A 55 0.42 -0.27 -16.43
C GLN A 55 0.84 -1.44 -15.52
N LEU A 56 0.14 -1.64 -14.40
CA LEU A 56 0.42 -2.76 -13.50
C LEU A 56 0.19 -4.12 -14.19
N ALA A 57 -0.89 -4.28 -14.95
CA ALA A 57 -1.12 -5.48 -15.73
C ALA A 57 0.00 -5.74 -16.76
N GLY A 58 0.52 -4.68 -17.40
CA GLY A 58 1.67 -4.77 -18.30
C GLY A 58 2.92 -5.29 -17.61
N TYR A 59 3.23 -4.81 -16.40
CA TYR A 59 4.35 -5.31 -15.61
C TYR A 59 4.17 -6.76 -15.16
N LEU A 60 2.96 -7.15 -14.75
CA LEU A 60 2.68 -8.54 -14.39
C LEU A 60 2.89 -9.49 -15.57
N ILE A 61 2.52 -9.07 -16.78
CA ILE A 61 2.78 -9.83 -18.00
C ILE A 61 4.27 -9.96 -18.27
N SER A 62 5.04 -8.86 -18.23
CA SER A 62 6.48 -8.90 -18.53
C SER A 62 7.26 -9.76 -17.54
N GLU A 63 6.80 -9.82 -16.29
CA GLU A 63 7.44 -10.59 -15.22
C GLU A 63 6.88 -12.01 -15.05
N GLY A 64 5.88 -12.41 -15.83
CA GLY A 64 5.26 -13.73 -15.73
C GLY A 64 4.52 -13.98 -14.40
N ILE A 65 4.05 -12.92 -13.75
CA ILE A 65 3.35 -12.97 -12.46
C ILE A 65 1.85 -12.86 -12.71
N ASP A 66 1.03 -13.63 -11.98
CA ASP A 66 -0.43 -13.65 -12.21
C ASP A 66 -1.22 -12.65 -11.38
N GLU A 67 -0.65 -12.18 -10.27
CA GLU A 67 -1.31 -11.28 -9.33
C GLU A 67 -0.42 -10.10 -8.94
N GLY A 68 -1.00 -8.90 -8.98
CA GLY A 68 -0.37 -7.67 -8.51
C GLY A 68 -1.31 -6.82 -7.67
N PHE A 69 -0.72 -5.87 -6.97
CA PHE A 69 -1.39 -5.10 -5.93
C PHE A 69 -1.33 -3.61 -6.29
N LEU A 70 -2.49 -2.96 -6.38
CA LEU A 70 -2.57 -1.52 -6.60
C LEU A 70 -3.03 -0.84 -5.31
N VAL A 71 -2.15 -0.08 -4.68
CA VAL A 71 -2.45 0.67 -3.45
C VAL A 71 -2.66 2.13 -3.83
N VAL A 72 -3.87 2.65 -3.60
CA VAL A 72 -4.24 4.00 -4.00
C VAL A 72 -4.61 4.85 -2.79
N PHE A 73 -3.87 5.93 -2.61
CA PHE A 73 -4.15 6.94 -1.59
C PHE A 73 -5.20 7.93 -2.11
N THR A 74 -6.31 8.09 -1.39
CA THR A 74 -7.46 8.86 -1.87
C THR A 74 -8.12 9.71 -0.79
N GLN A 75 -8.53 10.92 -1.14
CA GLN A 75 -9.38 11.78 -0.31
C GLN A 75 -10.86 11.74 -0.74
N LYS A 76 -11.18 11.08 -1.85
CA LYS A 76 -12.55 11.06 -2.42
C LYS A 76 -13.44 9.98 -1.83
N HIS A 77 -12.85 8.94 -1.24
CA HIS A 77 -13.60 7.80 -0.71
C HIS A 77 -13.78 7.94 0.81
N THR A 78 -14.95 7.56 1.27
CA THR A 78 -15.41 7.53 2.65
C THR A 78 -15.32 6.13 3.24
N ALA A 79 -15.62 5.99 4.53
CA ALA A 79 -15.67 4.67 5.18
C ALA A 79 -16.80 3.76 4.64
N GLN A 80 -17.78 4.33 3.94
CA GLN A 80 -18.94 3.60 3.41
C GLN A 80 -18.66 3.02 2.02
N ASP A 81 -17.60 3.48 1.35
CA ASP A 81 -17.21 2.98 0.04
C ASP A 81 -16.50 1.63 0.14
N THR A 82 -16.57 0.83 -0.93
CA THR A 82 -15.77 -0.38 -1.07
C THR A 82 -14.30 0.00 -1.25
N LEU A 83 -13.50 -0.13 -0.18
CA LEU A 83 -12.09 0.24 -0.17
C LEU A 83 -11.14 -0.87 -0.65
N PHE A 84 -11.68 -2.03 -1.00
CA PHE A 84 -10.91 -3.14 -1.52
C PHE A 84 -11.72 -3.91 -2.56
N PHE A 85 -11.11 -4.17 -3.72
CA PHE A 85 -11.73 -4.96 -4.77
C PHE A 85 -10.70 -5.57 -5.71
N ASP A 86 -11.12 -6.63 -6.38
CA ASP A 86 -10.31 -7.32 -7.38
C ASP A 86 -10.90 -7.14 -8.78
N GLU A 87 -10.02 -7.00 -9.76
CA GLU A 87 -10.37 -6.98 -11.18
C GLU A 87 -9.42 -7.90 -11.96
N ASN A 88 -9.89 -8.46 -13.08
CA ASN A 88 -9.02 -9.17 -14.01
C ASN A 88 -8.77 -8.27 -15.24
N ILE A 89 -7.51 -7.99 -15.53
CA ILE A 89 -7.09 -7.17 -16.65
C ILE A 89 -6.04 -7.94 -17.43
N ASN A 90 -6.32 -8.21 -18.71
CA ASN A 90 -5.44 -8.98 -19.61
C ASN A 90 -5.02 -10.35 -19.03
N GLY A 91 -5.95 -11.04 -18.33
CA GLY A 91 -5.69 -12.32 -17.69
C GLY A 91 -4.95 -12.23 -16.35
N LYS A 92 -4.58 -11.04 -15.90
CA LYS A 92 -3.88 -10.79 -14.64
C LYS A 92 -4.82 -10.27 -13.57
N ARG A 93 -4.70 -10.79 -12.35
CA ARG A 93 -5.49 -10.34 -11.21
C ARG A 93 -4.86 -9.09 -10.61
N ILE A 94 -5.64 -8.03 -10.53
CA ILE A 94 -5.27 -6.78 -9.88
C ILE A 94 -6.08 -6.65 -8.60
N ARG A 95 -5.39 -6.69 -7.46
CA ARG A 95 -5.99 -6.44 -6.15
C ARG A 95 -5.81 -4.98 -5.78
N THR A 96 -6.91 -4.22 -5.75
CA THR A 96 -6.87 -2.79 -5.46
C THR A 96 -7.24 -2.51 -4.01
N TYR A 97 -6.41 -1.71 -3.33
CA TYR A 97 -6.66 -1.19 -1.99
C TYR A 97 -6.73 0.33 -2.04
N LEU A 98 -7.86 0.89 -1.61
CA LEU A 98 -8.05 2.34 -1.48
C LEU A 98 -7.74 2.75 -0.03
N ILE A 99 -6.58 3.37 0.17
CA ILE A 99 -6.17 3.93 1.45
C ILE A 99 -6.68 5.36 1.55
N ARG A 100 -7.64 5.59 2.43
CA ARG A 100 -8.15 6.95 2.69
C ARG A 100 -7.04 7.78 3.30
N THR A 101 -6.90 9.03 2.87
CA THR A 101 -5.93 9.99 3.43
C THR A 101 -6.59 11.21 4.08
N ASN A 102 -7.91 11.36 3.91
CA ASN A 102 -8.68 12.32 4.67
C ASN A 102 -9.07 11.69 6.02
N PHE A 103 -8.19 11.83 7.00
CA PHE A 103 -8.45 11.43 8.38
C PHE A 103 -8.93 12.64 9.16
N ASP A 104 -9.90 12.42 10.06
CA ASP A 104 -10.23 13.42 11.06
C ASP A 104 -8.96 13.80 11.83
N ARG A 105 -8.77 15.11 12.07
CA ARG A 105 -7.67 15.57 12.90
C ARG A 105 -7.79 14.86 14.24
N PRO A 106 -6.74 14.16 14.72
CA PRO A 106 -6.77 13.58 16.05
C PRO A 106 -7.12 14.69 17.04
N SER A 107 -8.06 14.42 17.94
CA SER A 107 -8.39 15.36 19.00
C SER A 107 -7.08 15.72 19.70
N ARG A 108 -6.73 17.01 19.76
CA ARG A 108 -5.71 17.48 20.68
C ARG A 108 -6.18 17.02 22.06
N ARG A 109 -5.54 16.00 22.64
CA ARG A 109 -5.57 15.87 24.10
C ARG A 109 -5.00 17.19 24.60
N SER A 110 -5.83 18.01 25.25
CA SER A 110 -5.28 19.02 26.13
C SER A 110 -4.38 18.25 27.10
N LEU A 111 -3.10 18.59 27.12
CA LEU A 111 -2.26 18.23 28.25
C LEU A 111 -2.68 19.17 29.38
N ASP A 112 -3.91 19.05 29.85
CA ASP A 112 -4.30 19.64 31.12
C ASP A 112 -3.51 18.84 32.15
N LYS A 113 -2.40 19.43 32.60
CA LYS A 113 -1.66 18.91 33.74
C LYS A 113 -2.65 18.78 34.88
N PRO A 114 -2.70 17.64 35.60
CA PRO A 114 -3.53 17.56 36.79
C PRO A 114 -3.07 18.66 37.75
N THR A 115 -3.98 19.55 38.10
CA THR A 115 -3.82 20.46 39.22
C THR A 115 -3.79 19.60 40.48
N GLU A 116 -2.63 19.44 41.11
CA GLU A 116 -2.55 18.97 42.49
C GLU A 116 -3.24 19.99 43.40
N GLN A 117 -4.36 19.59 44.00
CA GLN A 117 -4.82 20.02 45.32
C GLN A 117 -5.51 18.85 46.02
#